data_AF-A0A5J5GFS0-F1
#
_entry.id   AF-A0A5J5GFS0-F1
#
_cell.length_a   1.000
_cell.length_b   1.000
_cell.length_c   1.000
_cell.angle_alpha   90.00
_cell.angle_beta   90.00
_cell.angle_gamma   90.00
#
_symmetry.space_group_name_H-M   'P 1'
#
loop_
_entity.id
_entity.type
_entity.pdbx_description
1 polymer ?
#
loop_
_entity_poly.entity_id
_entity_poly.type
_entity_poly.pdbx_seq_one_letter_code
_entity_poly.pdbx_strand_id
1 'polypeptide(L)'
;MKGEKMNSEYCNVCGLKLDEIPSSFDICPCCGVMWGYEDQNKRSLMKFREEWIEKGCKWFDEEERPNKWDAKVQLAQIGIYIYV
;
A
#
# COMPACT_ATOMS: atom_id res chain seq x y z
N MET A 1 -19.59 -16.34 -7.35
CA MET A 1 -18.92 -15.86 -6.13
C MET A 1 -18.66 -14.38 -6.32
N LYS A 2 -19.38 -13.50 -5.61
CA LYS A 2 -19.17 -12.05 -5.72
C LYS A 2 -17.97 -11.71 -4.84
N GLY A 3 -16.79 -11.58 -5.45
CA GLY A 3 -15.61 -11.08 -4.77
C GLY A 3 -15.89 -9.66 -4.28
N GLU A 4 -15.69 -9.45 -2.99
CA GLU A 4 -15.83 -8.15 -2.35
C GLU A 4 -14.91 -7.17 -3.09
N LYS A 5 -15.48 -6.08 -3.61
CA LYS A 5 -14.72 -5.04 -4.31
C LYS A 5 -13.74 -4.42 -3.32
N MET A 6 -12.48 -4.83 -3.41
CA MET A 6 -11.37 -4.18 -2.73
C MET A 6 -11.34 -2.72 -3.19
N ASN A 7 -11.29 -1.75 -2.26
CA ASN A 7 -11.30 -0.32 -2.59
C ASN A 7 -10.22 -0.02 -3.62
N SER A 8 -10.64 0.23 -4.86
CA SER A 8 -9.77 0.29 -6.03
C SER A 8 -9.00 1.60 -6.17
N GLU A 9 -9.25 2.56 -5.29
CA GLU A 9 -8.70 3.91 -5.36
C GLU A 9 -7.38 4.05 -4.59
N TYR A 10 -7.05 3.11 -3.70
CA TYR A 10 -5.84 3.17 -2.87
C TYR A 10 -5.17 1.81 -2.75
N CYS A 11 -3.84 1.82 -2.66
CA CYS A 11 -3.08 0.64 -2.26
C CYS A 11 -3.50 0.22 -0.85
N ASN A 12 -4.02 -1.00 -0.72
CA ASN A 12 -4.50 -1.50 0.57
C ASN A 12 -3.38 -1.70 1.60
N VAL A 13 -2.11 -1.70 1.20
CA VAL A 13 -0.97 -1.75 2.13
C VAL A 13 -0.63 -0.36 2.63
N CYS A 14 -0.29 0.59 1.76
CA CYS A 14 0.30 1.86 2.18
C CYS A 14 -0.60 3.09 2.01
N GLY A 15 -1.76 2.95 1.36
CA GLY A 15 -2.70 4.04 1.11
C GLY A 15 -2.32 4.96 -0.06
N LEU A 16 -1.34 4.59 -0.89
CA LEU A 16 -1.03 5.33 -2.12
C LEU A 16 -2.27 5.40 -3.02
N LYS A 17 -2.68 6.59 -3.45
CA LYS A 17 -3.78 6.75 -4.40
C LYS A 17 -3.38 6.14 -5.75
N LEU A 18 -4.26 5.35 -6.33
CA LEU A 18 -4.06 4.71 -7.63
C LEU A 18 -4.89 5.44 -8.68
N ASP A 19 -4.28 5.77 -9.81
CA ASP A 19 -4.98 6.41 -10.93
C ASP A 19 -5.81 5.40 -11.73
N GLU A 20 -5.45 4.12 -11.65
CA GLU A 20 -6.16 3.01 -12.28
C GLU A 20 -6.20 1.78 -11.36
N ILE A 21 -7.09 0.83 -11.68
CA ILE A 21 -7.15 -0.44 -10.96
C ILE A 21 -5.86 -1.20 -11.26
N PRO A 22 -5.08 -1.59 -10.25
CA PRO A 22 -3.82 -2.28 -10.48
C PRO A 22 -4.10 -3.64 -11.13
N SER A 23 -3.28 -4.01 -12.11
CA SER A 23 -3.31 -5.36 -12.63
C SER A 23 -2.78 -6.33 -11.57
N SER A 24 -3.20 -7.59 -11.66
CA SER A 24 -2.55 -8.64 -10.85
C SER A 24 -1.07 -8.69 -11.23
N PHE A 25 -0.20 -8.85 -10.22
CA PHE A 25 1.26 -8.86 -10.31
C PHE A 25 1.94 -7.51 -10.55
N ASP A 26 1.20 -6.41 -10.67
CA ASP A 26 1.80 -5.08 -10.60
C ASP A 26 2.37 -4.84 -9.19
N ILE A 27 3.41 -4.00 -9.12
CA ILE A 27 4.10 -3.67 -7.87
C ILE A 27 3.75 -2.23 -7.50
N CYS A 28 3.30 -2.00 -6.27
CA CYS A 28 3.08 -0.65 -5.77
C CYS A 28 4.42 0.11 -5.69
N PRO A 29 4.58 1.28 -6.34
CA PRO A 29 5.85 2.02 -6.34
C PRO A 29 6.20 2.56 -4.95
N CYS A 30 5.19 2.73 -4.07
CA CYS A 30 5.42 3.16 -2.70
C CYS A 30 5.87 2.00 -1.80
N CYS A 31 5.04 1.00 -1.54
CA CYS A 31 5.40 -0.03 -0.54
C CYS A 31 6.05 -1.29 -1.11
N GLY A 32 6.06 -1.45 -2.43
CA GLY A 32 6.63 -2.63 -3.09
C GLY A 32 5.76 -3.88 -2.99
N VAL A 33 4.48 -3.76 -2.60
CA VAL A 33 3.56 -4.91 -2.59
C VAL A 33 3.23 -5.31 -4.03
N MET A 34 3.33 -6.59 -4.32
CA MET A 34 2.83 -7.23 -5.52
C MET A 34 1.37 -7.64 -5.31
N TRP A 35 0.46 -6.96 -6.00
CA TRP A 35 -0.98 -7.22 -5.89
C TRP A 35 -1.34 -8.61 -6.41
N GLY A 36 -2.23 -9.30 -5.69
CA GLY A 36 -2.62 -10.69 -5.94
C GLY A 36 -1.64 -11.72 -5.37
N TYR A 37 -0.48 -11.29 -4.84
CA TYR A 37 0.49 -12.18 -4.22
C TYR A 37 0.70 -11.85 -2.74
N GLU A 38 1.29 -10.72 -2.37
CA GLU A 38 1.56 -10.44 -0.95
C GLU A 38 0.33 -9.94 -0.18
N ASP A 39 -0.69 -9.47 -0.89
CA ASP A 39 -1.96 -9.00 -0.33
C ASP A 39 -3.12 -10.02 -0.47
N GLN A 40 -2.81 -11.27 -0.85
CA GLN A 40 -3.79 -12.32 -1.17
C GLN A 40 -4.77 -12.67 -0.04
N ASN A 41 -4.45 -12.30 1.21
CA ASN A 41 -5.38 -12.34 2.33
C ASN A 41 -5.05 -11.26 3.36
N LYS A 42 -6.00 -10.98 4.26
CA LYS A 42 -5.88 -9.94 5.29
C LYS A 42 -4.64 -10.10 6.18
N ARG A 43 -4.24 -11.33 6.52
CA ARG A 43 -3.08 -11.59 7.38
C ARG A 43 -1.77 -11.26 6.65
N SER A 44 -1.61 -11.71 5.40
CA SER A 44 -0.43 -11.41 4.59
C SER A 44 -0.30 -9.91 4.33
N LEU A 45 -1.42 -9.25 3.99
CA LEU A 45 -1.50 -7.81 3.79
C LEU A 45 -1.07 -7.03 5.04
N MET A 46 -1.58 -7.41 6.22
CA MET A 46 -1.21 -6.78 7.49
C MET A 46 0.27 -6.97 7.81
N LYS A 47 0.79 -8.19 7.68
CA LYS A 47 2.20 -8.52 7.91
C LYS A 47 3.13 -7.68 7.01
N PHE A 48 2.81 -7.62 5.72
CA PHE A 48 3.60 -6.84 4.76
C PHE A 48 3.61 -5.35 5.11
N ARG A 49 2.45 -4.80 5.49
CA ARG A 49 2.34 -3.40 5.93
C ARG A 49 3.19 -3.13 7.18
N GLU A 50 3.09 -4.00 8.19
CA GLU A 50 3.87 -3.88 9.43
C GLU A 50 5.37 -3.87 9.12
N GLU A 51 5.85 -4.80 8.30
CA GLU A 51 7.25 -4.85 7.88
C GLU A 51 7.69 -3.59 7.12
N TRP A 52 6.84 -3.05 6.25
CA TRP A 52 7.11 -1.79 5.54
C TRP A 52 7.18 -0.59 6.50
N ILE A 53 6.27 -0.52 7.49
CA ILE A 53 6.27 0.53 8.53
C ILE A 53 7.53 0.43 9.39
N GLU A 54 7.89 -0.77 9.87
CA GLU A 54 9.09 -1.02 10.67
C GLU A 54 10.38 -0.64 9.95
N LYS A 55 10.41 -0.78 8.61
CA LYS A 55 11.54 -0.36 7.76
C LYS A 55 11.59 1.16 7.53
N GLY A 56 10.68 1.93 8.12
CA GLY A 56 10.62 3.39 8.00
C GLY A 56 9.80 3.88 6.81
N CYS A 57 8.85 3.09 6.32
CA CYS A 57 7.96 3.43 5.20
C CYS A 57 8.75 3.83 3.92
N LYS A 58 9.87 3.16 3.65
CA LYS A 58 10.72 3.45 2.50
C LYS A 58 9.97 3.23 1.18
N TRP A 59 10.20 4.10 0.20
CA TRP A 59 9.62 3.89 -1.11
C TRP A 59 10.34 2.75 -1.82
N PHE A 60 9.58 1.94 -2.56
CA PHE A 60 10.16 0.90 -3.41
C PHE A 60 10.83 1.54 -4.63
N ASP A 61 10.16 2.50 -5.24
CA ASP A 61 10.72 3.39 -6.25
C ASP A 61 10.86 4.81 -5.66
N GLU A 62 12.07 5.18 -5.26
CA GLU A 62 12.34 6.50 -4.67
C GLU A 62 12.22 7.65 -5.68
N GLU A 63 12.28 7.38 -6.99
CA GLU A 63 12.12 8.42 -8.03
C GLU A 63 10.67 8.89 -8.14
N GLU A 64 9.72 8.01 -7.83
CA GLU A 64 8.27 8.27 -7.81
C GLU A 64 7.80 8.96 -6.51
N ARG A 65 8.67 9.10 -5.50
CA ARG A 65 8.28 9.64 -4.19
C ARG A 65 7.99 11.14 -4.27
N PRO A 66 6.77 11.59 -3.91
CA PRO A 66 6.43 13.01 -3.93
C PRO A 66 7.31 13.85 -3.01
N ASN A 67 7.57 15.09 -3.41
CA ASN A 67 8.19 16.08 -2.55
C ASN A 67 7.32 16.35 -1.32
N LYS A 68 7.95 16.38 -0.13
CA LYS A 68 7.28 16.54 1.17
C LYS A 68 6.24 15.44 1.49
N TRP A 69 6.46 14.24 0.96
CA TRP A 69 5.64 13.08 1.28
C TRP A 69 5.66 12.73 2.79
N ASP A 70 4.50 12.33 3.31
CA ASP A 70 4.30 11.91 4.70
C ASP A 70 3.53 10.58 4.74
N ALA A 71 4.17 9.54 5.30
CA ALA A 71 3.59 8.22 5.47
C ALA A 71 2.30 8.23 6.32
N LYS A 72 2.20 9.09 7.33
CA LYS A 72 1.02 9.20 8.20
C LYS A 72 -0.19 9.66 7.41
N VAL A 73 0.00 10.66 6.56
CA VAL A 73 -1.06 11.20 5.68
C VAL A 73 -1.51 10.14 4.68
N GLN A 74 -0.58 9.37 4.13
CA GLN A 74 -0.90 8.32 3.17
C GLN A 74 -1.65 7.15 3.82
N LEU A 75 -1.19 6.65 4.96
CA LEU A 75 -1.86 5.57 5.69
C LEU A 75 -3.24 5.96 6.21
N ALA A 76 -3.46 7.24 6.54
CA ALA A 76 -4.76 7.74 6.96
C ALA A 76 -5.84 7.59 5.86
N GLN A 77 -5.46 7.56 4.57
CA GLN A 77 -6.39 7.31 3.45
C GLN A 77 -7.10 5.96 3.57
N ILE A 78 -6.45 4.98 4.20
CA ILE A 78 -6.97 3.63 4.43
C ILE A 78 -7.32 3.39 5.91
N GLY A 79 -7.48 4.45 6.69
CA GLY A 79 -7.90 4.39 8.09
C GLY A 79 -6.84 3.89 9.06
N ILE A 80 -5.56 4.00 8.70
CA ILE A 80 -4.43 3.54 9.53
C ILE A 80 -3.68 4.74 10.08
N TYR A 81 -3.47 4.74 11.38
CA TYR A 81 -2.83 5.83 12.11
C TYR A 81 -1.62 5.28 12.86
N ILE A 82 -0.44 5.80 12.53
CA ILE A 82 0.83 5.36 13.11
C ILE A 82 1.51 6.52 13.84
N TYR A 83 2.29 6.15 14.86
CA TYR A 83 3.16 7.04 15.60
C TYR A 83 4.61 6.70 15.22
N VAL A 84 4.98 6.99 13.97
CA VAL A 84 6.40 7.05 13.56
C VAL A 84 7.07 8.31 14.05
#